data_AF-A0A2A4Z0T1-F1
#
_entry.id   AF-A0A2A4Z0T1-F1
#
_cell.length_a   1.000
_cell.length_b   1.000
_cell.length_c   1.000
_cell.angle_alpha   90.00
_cell.angle_beta   90.00
_cell.angle_gamma   90.00
#
_symmetry.space_group_name_H-M   'P 1'
#
loop_
_entity.id
_entity.type
_entity.pdbx_description
1 polymer ?
#
loop_
_entity_poly.entity_id
_entity_poly.type
_entity_poly.pdbx_seq_one_letter_code
_entity_poly.pdbx_strand_id
1 'polypeptide(L)'
;MGQIIIERTTTGEGYTHLQPAQPSTFGFLLMNVAVALQRDFEKFSEAYRRTNLSSLGTAAFTGTSFSIDRSEISKLLGLDGLASPGIEAVSSRDFLTELLSIAAGSQTMIIGGIYCHSSSGCKVTIK
;
A
#
# COMPACT_ATOMS: atom_id res chain seq x y z
N MET A 1 23.50 1.62 13.66
CA MET A 1 24.39 1.14 12.58
C MET A 1 24.79 -0.33 12.70
N GLY A 2 24.81 -0.94 13.90
CA GLY A 2 25.21 -2.35 14.08
C GLY A 2 24.21 -3.41 13.60
N GLN A 3 22.90 -3.24 13.82
CA GLN A 3 21.89 -4.25 13.44
C GLN A 3 21.87 -4.58 11.94
N ILE A 4 22.00 -3.58 11.07
CA ILE A 4 21.98 -3.75 9.60
C ILE A 4 23.14 -4.62 9.11
N ILE A 5 24.30 -4.58 9.79
CA ILE A 5 25.45 -5.41 9.43
C ILE A 5 25.25 -6.87 9.88
N ILE A 6 24.63 -7.10 11.05
CA ILE A 6 24.38 -8.46 11.57
C ILE A 6 23.42 -9.24 10.68
N GLU A 7 22.40 -8.60 10.11
CA GLU A 7 21.43 -9.28 9.23
C GLU A 7 22.04 -9.68 7.88
N ARG A 8 23.05 -8.97 7.37
CA ARG A 8 23.76 -9.34 6.12
C ARG A 8 24.59 -10.61 6.26
N THR A 9 25.17 -10.86 7.44
CA THR A 9 26.04 -12.02 7.70
C THR A 9 25.29 -13.24 8.18
N THR A 10 24.02 -13.07 8.56
CA THR A 10 23.16 -14.16 9.04
C THR A 10 22.69 -15.01 7.87
N THR A 11 23.22 -16.22 7.76
CA THR A 11 22.90 -17.17 6.68
C THR A 11 21.64 -17.98 6.97
N GLY A 12 20.86 -18.23 5.92
CA GLY A 12 19.65 -19.06 5.94
C GLY A 12 19.43 -19.74 4.58
N GLU A 13 18.28 -20.38 4.40
CA GLU A 13 17.90 -21.06 3.16
C GLU A 13 16.78 -20.28 2.45
N GLY A 14 16.88 -20.14 1.14
CA GLY A 14 15.79 -19.73 0.28
C GLY A 14 14.89 -20.92 -0.03
N TYR A 15 13.57 -20.71 -0.04
CA TYR A 15 12.59 -21.77 -0.23
C TYR A 15 11.82 -21.58 -1.54
N THR A 16 11.56 -22.69 -2.23
CA THR A 16 10.61 -22.77 -3.35
C THR A 16 9.71 -23.97 -3.12
N HIS A 17 8.39 -23.85 -3.35
CA HIS A 17 7.44 -24.92 -3.03
C HIS A 17 7.52 -25.43 -1.58
N LEU A 18 7.87 -24.53 -0.63
CA LEU A 18 8.12 -24.87 0.77
C LEU A 18 9.28 -25.84 1.01
N GLN A 19 10.18 -26.01 0.02
CA GLN A 19 11.37 -26.85 0.13
C GLN A 19 12.64 -25.99 0.05
N PRO A 20 13.70 -26.34 0.80
CA PRO A 20 15.00 -25.71 0.67
C PRO A 20 15.48 -25.75 -0.78
N ALA A 21 15.83 -24.59 -1.33
CA ALA A 21 16.27 -24.46 -2.71
C ALA A 21 17.75 -24.05 -2.78
N GLN A 22 18.10 -22.91 -2.21
CA GLN A 22 19.44 -22.31 -2.35
C GLN A 22 19.84 -21.55 -1.08
N PRO A 23 21.13 -21.47 -0.73
CA PRO A 23 21.59 -20.61 0.36
C PRO A 23 21.23 -19.15 0.13
N SER A 24 20.81 -18.48 1.19
CA SER A 24 20.45 -17.06 1.20
C SER A 24 20.88 -16.41 2.52
N THR A 25 20.52 -15.15 2.72
CA THR A 25 20.76 -14.43 3.98
C THR A 25 19.46 -13.90 4.53
N PHE A 26 19.39 -13.73 5.85
CA PHE A 26 18.26 -13.09 6.50
C PHE A 26 18.08 -11.64 6.00
N GLY A 27 19.18 -10.92 5.74
CA GLY A 27 19.14 -9.61 5.09
C GLY A 27 18.49 -9.64 3.70
N PHE A 28 18.69 -10.71 2.91
CA PHE A 28 18.02 -10.85 1.61
C PHE A 28 16.51 -11.05 1.77
N LEU A 29 16.07 -11.83 2.76
CA LEU A 29 14.64 -11.96 3.10
C LEU A 29 14.03 -10.59 3.46
N LEU A 30 14.67 -9.85 4.36
CA LEU A 30 14.18 -8.54 4.79
C LEU A 30 14.18 -7.51 3.65
N MET A 31 15.17 -7.55 2.76
CA MET A 31 15.18 -6.71 1.57
C MET A 31 13.97 -7.01 0.67
N ASN A 32 13.61 -8.28 0.48
CA ASN A 32 12.41 -8.62 -0.30
C ASN A 32 11.12 -8.13 0.38
N VAL A 33 11.02 -8.21 1.71
CA VAL A 33 9.89 -7.62 2.46
C VAL A 33 9.85 -6.10 2.29
N ALA A 34 10.99 -5.42 2.36
CA ALA A 34 11.08 -3.97 2.17
C ALA A 34 10.66 -3.56 0.75
N VAL A 35 11.11 -4.28 -0.29
CA VAL A 35 10.70 -4.05 -1.68
C VAL A 35 9.19 -4.24 -1.86
N ALA A 36 8.61 -5.26 -1.23
CA ALA A 36 7.16 -5.48 -1.26
C ALA A 36 6.39 -4.32 -0.62
N LEU A 37 6.82 -3.88 0.56
CA LEU A 37 6.24 -2.74 1.28
C LEU A 37 6.37 -1.43 0.49
N GLN A 38 7.51 -1.18 -0.14
CA GLN A 38 7.74 0.02 -0.94
C GLN A 38 6.77 0.09 -2.12
N ARG A 39 6.63 -1.01 -2.87
CA ARG A 39 5.68 -1.09 -3.98
C ARG A 39 4.24 -0.86 -3.53
N ASP A 40 3.87 -1.35 -2.35
CA ASP A 40 2.53 -1.14 -1.82
C ASP A 40 2.31 0.30 -1.36
N PHE A 41 3.31 0.91 -0.73
CA PHE A 41 3.30 2.34 -0.41
C PHE A 41 3.12 3.22 -1.67
N GLU A 42 3.78 2.88 -2.77
CA GLU A 42 3.62 3.57 -4.05
C GLU A 42 2.18 3.50 -4.56
N LYS A 43 1.54 2.32 -4.52
CA LYS A 43 0.13 2.15 -4.89
C LYS A 43 -0.80 3.00 -4.02
N PHE A 44 -0.61 2.98 -2.70
CA PHE A 44 -1.40 3.81 -1.78
C PHE A 44 -1.20 5.31 -2.06
N SER A 45 0.03 5.72 -2.34
CA SER A 45 0.36 7.13 -2.65
C SER A 45 -0.26 7.59 -3.97
N GLU A 46 -0.37 6.70 -4.95
CA GLU A 46 -1.07 6.95 -6.20
C GLU A 46 -2.59 7.02 -6.02
N ALA A 47 -3.18 6.09 -5.27
CA ALA A 47 -4.60 6.09 -4.95
C ALA A 47 -4.99 7.33 -4.15
N TYR A 48 -4.15 7.77 -3.20
CA TYR A 48 -4.36 9.00 -2.44
C TYR A 48 -4.53 10.21 -3.37
N ARG A 49 -3.66 10.38 -4.37
CA ARG A 49 -3.75 11.50 -5.33
C ARG A 49 -5.06 11.54 -6.11
N ARG A 50 -5.66 10.38 -6.42
CA ARG A 50 -6.96 10.31 -7.12
C ARG A 50 -8.15 10.56 -6.19
N THR A 51 -8.01 10.20 -4.92
CA THR A 51 -9.10 10.26 -3.93
C THR A 51 -9.12 11.57 -3.15
N ASN A 52 -8.02 12.33 -3.13
CA ASN A 52 -7.86 13.61 -2.44
C ASN A 52 -8.50 14.80 -3.19
N LEU A 53 -9.70 14.60 -3.75
CA LEU A 53 -10.43 15.59 -4.55
C LEU A 53 -11.83 15.88 -3.97
N SER A 54 -12.25 17.13 -4.00
CA SER A 54 -13.50 17.59 -3.40
C SER A 54 -14.72 17.36 -4.31
N SER A 55 -15.66 16.52 -3.86
CA SER A 55 -17.00 16.39 -4.46
C SER A 55 -18.01 17.38 -3.86
N LEU A 56 -17.62 18.15 -2.84
CA LEU A 56 -18.52 19.07 -2.16
C LEU A 56 -19.03 20.16 -3.11
N GLY A 57 -20.33 20.47 -2.99
CA GLY A 57 -21.04 21.40 -3.86
C GLY A 57 -21.83 20.74 -5.00
N THR A 58 -21.72 19.42 -5.20
CA THR A 58 -22.49 18.68 -6.21
C THR A 58 -23.93 18.37 -5.78
N ALA A 59 -24.21 18.50 -4.48
CA ALA A 59 -25.51 18.22 -3.86
C ALA A 59 -26.05 16.84 -4.27
N ALA A 60 -27.29 16.77 -4.78
CA ALA A 60 -27.87 15.50 -5.24
C ALA A 60 -27.19 15.00 -6.53
N PHE A 61 -26.93 15.87 -7.52
CA PHE A 61 -26.18 15.59 -8.75
C PHE A 61 -26.05 16.82 -9.67
N THR A 62 -26.88 17.86 -9.54
CA THR A 62 -26.87 19.07 -10.41
C THR A 62 -26.15 20.27 -9.80
N GLY A 63 -25.50 20.10 -8.65
CA GLY A 63 -24.95 21.21 -7.89
C GLY A 63 -25.94 21.78 -6.87
N THR A 64 -25.45 22.73 -6.09
CA THR A 64 -26.22 23.41 -5.05
C THR A 64 -26.87 24.70 -5.54
N SER A 65 -28.00 25.10 -4.95
CA SER A 65 -28.65 26.38 -5.20
C SER A 65 -27.94 27.57 -4.56
N PHE A 66 -26.99 27.32 -3.66
CA PHE A 66 -26.19 28.36 -3.02
C PHE A 66 -25.06 28.82 -3.94
N SER A 67 -24.79 30.11 -3.96
CA SER A 67 -23.65 30.67 -4.68
C SER A 67 -22.36 30.40 -3.90
N ILE A 68 -21.79 29.21 -4.13
CA ILE A 68 -20.53 28.77 -3.52
C ILE A 68 -19.40 28.73 -4.54
N ASP A 69 -18.18 29.04 -4.10
CA ASP A 69 -16.97 28.72 -4.86
C ASP A 69 -16.43 27.35 -4.42
N ARG A 70 -16.60 26.34 -5.28
CA ARG A 70 -16.10 24.99 -5.01
C ARG A 70 -14.58 24.95 -4.87
N SER A 71 -13.85 25.81 -5.59
CA SER A 71 -12.39 25.88 -5.55
C SER A 71 -11.90 26.47 -4.24
N GLU A 72 -12.63 27.42 -3.66
CA GLU A 72 -12.36 27.92 -2.32
C GLU A 72 -12.61 26.82 -1.28
N ILE A 73 -13.71 26.08 -1.42
CA ILE A 73 -14.04 24.95 -0.55
C ILE A 73 -12.96 23.86 -0.57
N SER A 74 -12.46 23.46 -1.74
CA SER A 74 -11.40 22.43 -1.80
C SER A 74 -10.13 22.88 -1.06
N LYS A 75 -9.76 24.16 -1.18
CA LYS A 75 -8.63 24.75 -0.45
C LYS A 75 -8.88 24.77 1.06
N LEU A 76 -10.08 25.17 1.50
CA LEU A 76 -10.45 25.18 2.92
C LEU A 76 -10.44 23.79 3.54
N LEU A 77 -10.78 22.75 2.77
CA LEU A 77 -10.73 21.36 3.19
C LEU A 77 -9.32 20.73 3.10
N GLY A 78 -8.34 21.44 2.53
CA GLY A 78 -6.99 20.90 2.31
C GLY A 78 -6.93 19.80 1.24
N LEU A 79 -7.87 19.80 0.29
CA LEU A 79 -7.91 18.85 -0.83
C LEU A 79 -7.20 19.43 -2.05
N ASP A 80 -6.61 18.57 -2.87
CA ASP A 80 -5.75 18.98 -4.00
C ASP A 80 -6.54 19.60 -5.16
N GLY A 81 -7.86 19.44 -5.18
CA GLY A 81 -8.70 20.01 -6.22
C GLY A 81 -10.16 19.57 -6.15
N LEU A 82 -10.81 19.63 -7.31
CA LEU A 82 -12.21 19.25 -7.48
C LEU A 82 -12.33 17.87 -8.10
N ALA A 83 -13.24 17.08 -7.58
CA ALA A 83 -13.68 15.85 -8.24
C ALA A 83 -14.54 16.18 -9.47
N SER A 84 -14.74 15.19 -10.33
CA SER A 84 -15.67 15.26 -11.46
C SER A 84 -17.03 15.83 -11.05
N PRO A 85 -17.67 16.70 -11.84
CA PRO A 85 -19.00 17.19 -11.52
C PRO A 85 -20.07 16.12 -11.75
N GLY A 86 -21.28 16.36 -11.25
CA GLY A 86 -22.46 15.61 -11.68
C GLY A 86 -22.76 14.34 -10.88
N ILE A 87 -23.46 13.41 -11.52
CA ILE A 87 -23.82 12.09 -10.96
C ILE A 87 -22.58 11.27 -10.57
N GLU A 88 -21.46 11.45 -11.29
CA GLU A 88 -20.20 10.76 -10.98
C GLU A 88 -19.78 11.06 -9.54
N ALA A 89 -19.69 12.36 -9.18
CA ALA A 89 -19.16 12.80 -7.89
C ALA A 89 -19.89 12.22 -6.67
N VAL A 90 -21.18 11.89 -6.84
CA VAL A 90 -22.07 11.41 -5.78
C VAL A 90 -22.24 9.89 -5.82
N SER A 91 -22.12 9.26 -6.99
CA SER A 91 -22.39 7.82 -7.18
C SER A 91 -21.12 6.98 -7.20
N SER A 92 -19.99 7.55 -7.61
CA SER A 92 -18.74 6.82 -7.74
C SER A 92 -18.23 6.32 -6.40
N ARG A 93 -17.72 5.09 -6.39
CA ARG A 93 -17.11 4.42 -5.23
C ARG A 93 -15.76 3.82 -5.60
N ASP A 94 -15.15 4.31 -6.67
CA ASP A 94 -13.89 3.81 -7.19
C ASP A 94 -12.77 3.92 -6.15
N PHE A 95 -12.82 4.96 -5.30
CA PHE A 95 -11.91 5.10 -4.17
C PHE A 95 -11.96 3.93 -3.19
N LEU A 96 -13.14 3.34 -2.94
CA LEU A 96 -13.30 2.21 -2.04
C LEU A 96 -12.78 0.93 -2.70
N THR A 97 -13.19 0.68 -3.93
CA THR A 97 -12.82 -0.56 -4.64
C THR A 97 -11.32 -0.60 -4.90
N GLU A 98 -10.72 0.53 -5.29
CA GLU A 98 -9.27 0.67 -5.46
C GLU A 98 -8.53 0.45 -4.13
N LEU A 99 -8.93 1.14 -3.05
CA LEU A 99 -8.27 1.00 -1.74
C LEU A 99 -8.37 -0.42 -1.18
N LEU A 100 -9.53 -1.07 -1.32
CA LEU A 100 -9.73 -2.45 -0.90
C LEU A 100 -8.86 -3.42 -1.70
N SER A 101 -8.73 -3.20 -3.01
CA SER A 101 -7.87 -4.03 -3.87
C SER A 101 -6.40 -3.92 -3.47
N ILE A 102 -5.91 -2.70 -3.22
CA ILE A 102 -4.54 -2.47 -2.77
C ILE A 102 -4.31 -3.12 -1.40
N ALA A 103 -5.20 -2.88 -0.43
CA ALA A 103 -5.08 -3.42 0.92
C ALA A 103 -5.10 -4.96 0.96
N ALA A 104 -5.98 -5.59 0.17
CA ALA A 104 -6.04 -7.04 0.06
C ALA A 104 -4.76 -7.62 -0.60
N GLY A 105 -4.24 -6.94 -1.62
CA GLY A 105 -3.00 -7.34 -2.29
C GLY A 105 -1.77 -7.29 -1.36
N SER A 106 -1.69 -6.27 -0.50
CA SER A 106 -0.55 -6.07 0.41
C SER A 106 -0.35 -7.18 1.45
N GLN A 107 -1.43 -7.81 1.93
CA GLN A 107 -1.34 -8.85 2.95
C GLN A 107 -0.65 -10.14 2.46
N THR A 108 -0.75 -10.44 1.16
CA THR A 108 -0.45 -11.80 0.66
C THR A 108 1.04 -12.12 0.65
N MET A 109 1.89 -11.16 0.27
CA MET A 109 3.34 -11.41 0.12
C MET A 109 4.08 -11.43 1.46
N ILE A 110 3.72 -10.54 2.38
CA ILE A 110 4.39 -10.42 3.69
C ILE A 110 4.10 -11.65 4.55
N ILE A 111 2.85 -12.11 4.59
CA ILE A 111 2.46 -13.27 5.39
C ILE A 111 3.08 -14.55 4.82
N GLY A 112 3.03 -14.76 3.50
CA GLY A 112 3.57 -15.98 2.87
C GLY A 112 5.08 -16.16 3.04
N GLY A 113 5.86 -15.08 2.86
CA GLY A 113 7.33 -15.13 2.99
C GLY A 113 7.79 -15.34 4.44
N ILE A 114 7.15 -14.65 5.39
CA ILE A 114 7.47 -14.76 6.83
C ILE A 114 7.04 -16.12 7.38
N TYR A 115 5.87 -16.62 6.98
CA TYR A 115 5.35 -17.90 7.48
C TYR A 115 6.29 -19.07 7.19
N CYS A 116 6.87 -19.13 5.98
CA CYS A 116 7.83 -20.16 5.63
C CYS A 116 9.05 -20.17 6.55
N HIS A 117 9.56 -18.98 6.89
CA HIS A 117 10.74 -18.81 7.77
C HIS A 117 10.42 -18.92 9.26
N SER A 118 9.15 -18.77 9.66
CA SER A 118 8.70 -18.98 11.04
C SER A 118 8.43 -20.46 11.37
N SER A 119 8.37 -21.33 10.36
CA SER A 119 8.16 -22.76 10.57
C SER A 119 9.40 -23.40 11.20
N SER A 120 9.20 -24.33 12.14
CA SER A 120 10.22 -24.94 13.01
C SER A 120 11.34 -25.72 12.29
N GLY A 121 11.28 -25.82 10.96
CA GLY A 121 12.36 -26.39 10.13
C GLY A 121 13.40 -25.37 9.63
N CYS A 122 13.13 -24.06 9.75
CA CYS A 122 14.03 -23.02 9.24
C CYS A 122 15.20 -22.77 10.19
N LYS A 123 16.40 -23.25 9.84
CA LYS A 123 17.63 -23.03 10.62
C LYS A 123 18.34 -21.75 10.18
N VAL A 124 18.06 -20.65 10.88
CA VAL A 124 18.84 -19.42 10.74
C VAL A 124 20.09 -19.55 11.61
N THR A 125 21.28 -19.45 11.00
CA THR A 125 22.55 -19.59 11.73
C THR A 125 23.34 -18.29 11.66
N ILE A 126 23.67 -17.73 12.82
CA ILE A 126 24.58 -16.58 12.95
C ILE A 126 26.00 -17.15 13.00
N LYS A 127 26.86 -16.71 12.06
CA LYS A 127 28.31 -16.96 12.14
C LYS A 127 28.99 -15.91 12.99
#